data_AF-A0A7C7ZB90-F1
#
_entry.id   AF-A0A7C7ZB90-F1
#
_cell.length_a   1.000
_cell.length_b   1.000
_cell.length_c   1.000
_cell.angle_alpha   90.00
_cell.angle_beta   90.00
_cell.angle_gamma   90.00
#
_symmetry.space_group_name_H-M   'P 1'
#
loop_
_entity.id
_entity.type
_entity.pdbx_description
1 polymer ?
#
loop_
_entity_poly.entity_id
_entity_poly.type
_entity_poly.pdbx_seq_one_letter_code
_entity_poly.pdbx_strand_id
1 'polypeptide(L)'
;MPRTSRALDATEPTVALKEHAFVVYLSDMPTCRICTQNYPLNQFVSGNGPRYQVCVRCAVDNDLVDPVDAPQLYSDDLVKARVSLFSRRYRMWISILFGWFLYLTLGRGIELWSSVFLVVLMISTLAAPVLHFLGSARFNAELAKLTP
;
A
#
# COMPACT_ATOMS: atom_id res chain seq x y z
N MET A 1 -33.17 -8.82 -15.08
CA MET A 1 -32.46 -9.47 -16.20
C MET A 1 -31.78 -10.73 -15.65
N PRO A 2 -31.82 -11.88 -16.34
CA PRO A 2 -31.59 -13.18 -15.73
C PRO A 2 -30.08 -13.45 -15.53
N ARG A 3 -29.75 -13.98 -14.34
CA ARG A 3 -28.40 -14.25 -13.85
C ARG A 3 -27.98 -15.64 -14.33
N THR A 4 -27.08 -15.71 -15.31
CA THR A 4 -26.52 -16.98 -15.79
C THR A 4 -25.48 -17.51 -14.80
N SER A 5 -25.91 -18.38 -13.89
CA SER A 5 -25.01 -19.19 -13.06
C SER A 5 -24.51 -20.40 -13.87
N ARG A 6 -23.24 -20.40 -14.27
CA ARG A 6 -22.55 -21.63 -14.73
C ARG A 6 -22.02 -22.36 -13.50
N ALA A 7 -22.63 -23.48 -13.15
CA ALA A 7 -22.03 -24.47 -12.27
C ALA A 7 -21.08 -25.32 -13.13
N LEU A 8 -19.78 -25.24 -12.86
CA LEU A 8 -18.82 -26.22 -13.35
C LEU A 8 -18.69 -27.30 -12.29
N ASP A 9 -19.24 -28.47 -12.60
CA ASP A 9 -19.16 -29.68 -11.80
C ASP A 9 -17.73 -30.26 -11.97
N ALA A 10 -16.99 -30.34 -10.87
CA ALA A 10 -15.69 -30.99 -10.82
C ALA A 10 -15.74 -32.05 -9.73
N THR A 11 -16.00 -33.28 -10.17
CA THR A 11 -16.04 -34.49 -9.36
C THR A 11 -14.60 -34.99 -9.17
N GLU A 12 -14.02 -34.83 -7.97
CA GLU A 12 -13.09 -35.82 -7.38
C GLU A 12 -12.79 -35.47 -5.90
N PRO A 13 -13.16 -36.33 -4.92
CA PRO A 13 -12.98 -36.04 -3.51
C PRO A 13 -11.70 -36.71 -2.97
N THR A 14 -10.64 -35.92 -2.77
CA THR A 14 -9.51 -36.36 -1.93
C THR A 14 -9.59 -35.70 -0.56
N VAL A 15 -9.82 -36.57 0.42
CA VAL A 15 -9.88 -36.41 1.86
C VAL A 15 -8.77 -35.51 2.42
N ALA A 16 -9.15 -34.68 3.41
CA ALA A 16 -8.29 -33.87 4.31
C ALA A 16 -7.96 -32.43 3.89
N LEU A 17 -8.95 -31.52 4.02
CA LEU A 17 -8.77 -30.16 4.56
C LEU A 17 -10.16 -29.58 4.90
N LYS A 18 -10.55 -29.64 6.18
CA LYS A 18 -11.82 -29.13 6.71
C LYS A 18 -11.72 -27.64 7.04
N GLU A 19 -11.35 -26.82 6.07
CA GLU A 19 -11.62 -25.37 6.10
C GLU A 19 -11.89 -24.91 4.68
N HIS A 20 -13.18 -24.82 4.34
CA HIS A 20 -13.63 -24.19 3.10
C HIS A 20 -13.51 -22.67 3.25
N ALA A 21 -12.29 -22.15 3.15
CA ALA A 21 -12.07 -20.75 2.82
C ALA A 21 -12.56 -20.56 1.37
N PHE A 22 -13.85 -20.30 1.22
CA PHE A 22 -14.49 -19.97 -0.05
C PHE A 22 -13.99 -18.59 -0.47
N VAL A 23 -12.81 -18.56 -1.09
CA VAL A 23 -12.31 -17.39 -1.81
C VAL A 23 -13.17 -17.28 -3.07
N VAL A 24 -14.32 -16.63 -2.92
CA VAL A 24 -15.09 -16.14 -4.07
C VAL A 24 -14.21 -15.12 -4.76
N TYR A 25 -13.54 -15.53 -5.81
CA TYR A 25 -12.96 -14.62 -6.78
C TYR A 25 -14.13 -13.97 -7.53
N LEU A 26 -14.72 -12.96 -6.90
CA LEU A 26 -15.81 -12.17 -7.45
C LEU A 26 -15.17 -11.24 -8.49
N SER A 27 -15.00 -11.75 -9.71
CA SER A 27 -14.39 -11.06 -10.85
C SER A 27 -15.22 -9.89 -11.39
N ASP A 28 -16.32 -9.54 -10.75
CA ASP A 28 -16.93 -8.23 -10.96
C ASP A 28 -16.12 -7.24 -10.14
N MET A 29 -15.28 -6.49 -10.84
CA MET A 29 -14.68 -5.27 -10.33
C MET A 29 -15.69 -4.16 -10.67
N PRO A 30 -16.60 -3.80 -9.75
CA PRO A 30 -17.59 -2.77 -10.02
C PRO A 30 -16.93 -1.39 -10.06
N THR A 31 -17.47 -0.53 -10.91
CA THR A 31 -17.09 0.87 -10.95
C THR A 31 -17.86 1.66 -9.89
N CYS A 32 -17.15 2.55 -9.20
CA CYS A 32 -17.80 3.48 -8.30
C CYS A 32 -18.57 4.54 -9.11
N ARG A 33 -19.83 4.81 -8.76
CA ARG A 33 -20.65 5.78 -9.50
C ARG A 33 -20.21 7.25 -9.35
N ILE A 34 -19.44 7.59 -8.30
CA ILE A 34 -19.00 8.96 -8.00
C ILE A 34 -17.64 9.23 -8.63
N CYS A 35 -16.63 8.40 -8.34
CA CYS A 35 -15.28 8.60 -8.87
C CYS A 35 -15.02 7.87 -10.19
N THR A 36 -15.94 7.02 -10.66
CA THR A 36 -15.86 6.26 -11.94
C THR A 36 -14.66 5.32 -12.06
N GLN A 37 -13.91 5.10 -10.98
CA GLN A 37 -12.79 4.17 -10.91
C GLN A 37 -13.26 2.76 -10.54
N ASN A 38 -12.45 1.77 -10.92
CA ASN A 38 -12.73 0.36 -10.68
C ASN A 38 -12.03 -0.15 -9.43
N TYR A 39 -12.77 -0.79 -8.52
CA TYR A 39 -12.25 -1.31 -7.25
C TYR A 39 -12.81 -2.70 -6.95
N PRO A 40 -12.12 -3.52 -6.13
CA PRO A 40 -12.67 -4.78 -5.65
C PRO A 40 -13.89 -4.56 -4.76
N LEU A 41 -14.84 -5.51 -4.76
CA LEU A 41 -16.14 -5.38 -4.09
C LEU A 41 -16.04 -5.14 -2.56
N ASN A 42 -14.95 -5.57 -1.93
CA ASN A 42 -14.66 -5.34 -0.51
C ASN A 42 -14.43 -3.85 -0.16
N GLN A 43 -14.15 -2.99 -1.16
CA GLN A 43 -13.97 -1.54 -0.96
C GLN A 43 -15.27 -0.75 -1.18
N PHE A 44 -16.41 -1.42 -1.30
CA PHE A 44 -17.74 -0.80 -1.44
C PHE A 44 -18.52 -0.86 -0.12
N VAL A 45 -19.30 0.20 0.13
CA VAL A 45 -20.18 0.25 1.30
C VAL A 45 -21.35 -0.71 1.09
N SER A 46 -21.60 -1.58 2.08
CA SER A 46 -22.82 -2.38 2.11
C SER A 46 -24.02 -1.49 2.47
N GLY A 47 -24.96 -1.32 1.54
CA GLY A 47 -26.20 -0.57 1.80
C GLY A 47 -27.05 -0.43 0.55
N ASN A 48 -28.37 -0.40 0.75
CA ASN A 48 -29.32 -0.14 -0.35
C ASN A 48 -29.63 1.37 -0.43
N GLY A 49 -29.97 1.85 -1.63
CA GLY A 49 -30.34 3.25 -1.87
C GLY A 49 -29.14 4.16 -2.18
N PRO A 50 -28.95 5.30 -1.48
CA PRO A 50 -27.90 6.25 -1.81
C PRO A 50 -26.47 5.71 -1.59
N ARG A 51 -26.32 4.57 -0.93
CA ARG A 51 -25.01 3.91 -0.71
C ARG A 51 -24.66 2.86 -1.78
N TYR A 52 -25.56 2.57 -2.72
CA TYR A 52 -25.36 1.54 -3.75
C TYR A 52 -24.25 1.91 -4.75
N GLN A 53 -23.31 0.98 -4.98
CA GLN A 53 -22.16 1.12 -5.90
C GLN A 53 -21.29 2.36 -5.63
N VAL A 54 -21.12 2.71 -4.35
CA VAL A 54 -20.20 3.78 -3.92
C VAL A 54 -19.03 3.17 -3.15
N CYS A 55 -17.80 3.51 -3.53
CA CYS A 55 -16.62 3.11 -2.78
C CYS A 55 -16.56 3.82 -1.42
N VAL A 56 -15.96 3.20 -0.41
CA VAL A 56 -15.93 3.73 0.96
C VAL A 56 -15.39 5.16 1.04
N ARG A 57 -14.37 5.51 0.24
CA ARG A 57 -13.83 6.88 0.20
C ARG A 57 -14.87 7.90 -0.26
N CYS A 58 -15.53 7.66 -1.40
CA CYS A 58 -16.58 8.56 -1.87
C CYS A 58 -17.78 8.58 -0.92
N ALA A 59 -18.02 7.51 -0.17
CA ALA A 59 -19.09 7.50 0.84
C ALA A 59 -18.78 8.43 2.02
N VAL A 60 -17.53 8.44 2.53
CA VAL A 60 -17.11 9.37 3.58
C VAL A 60 -17.07 10.80 3.07
N ASP A 61 -16.50 11.03 1.88
CA ASP A 61 -16.37 12.37 1.30
C ASP A 61 -17.74 13.04 1.01
N ASN A 62 -18.80 12.25 0.82
CA ASN A 62 -20.16 12.74 0.55
C ASN A 62 -21.11 12.56 1.75
N ASP A 63 -20.59 12.35 2.96
CA ASP A 63 -21.35 12.19 4.22
C ASP A 63 -22.41 11.06 4.15
N LEU A 64 -22.18 10.08 3.27
CA LEU A 64 -23.05 8.92 3.11
C LEU A 64 -22.85 7.92 4.23
N VAL A 65 -21.66 7.87 4.85
CA VAL A 65 -21.27 6.97 5.95
C VAL A 65 -20.31 7.71 6.87
N ASP A 66 -20.50 7.57 8.19
CA ASP A 66 -19.58 8.14 9.18
C ASP A 66 -18.22 7.42 9.12
N PRO A 67 -17.08 8.12 9.22
CA PRO A 67 -15.76 7.48 9.25
C PRO A 67 -15.61 6.41 10.35
N VAL A 68 -16.41 6.45 11.41
CA VAL A 68 -16.45 5.44 12.48
C VAL A 68 -17.12 4.13 12.01
N ASP A 69 -18.07 4.20 11.09
CA ASP A 69 -18.86 3.05 10.59
C ASP A 69 -18.15 2.29 9.45
N ALA A 70 -17.04 2.82 8.92
CA ALA A 70 -16.24 2.19 7.88
C ALA A 70 -14.76 2.00 8.27
N PRO A 71 -14.45 1.29 9.37
CA PRO A 71 -13.09 1.14 9.90
C PRO A 71 -12.16 0.32 8.99
N GLN A 72 -12.72 -0.40 8.00
CA GLN A 72 -11.98 -1.34 7.16
C GLN A 72 -11.01 -0.66 6.17
N LEU A 73 -11.21 0.63 5.85
CA LEU A 73 -10.35 1.36 4.89
C LEU A 73 -9.47 2.44 5.54
N TYR A 74 -9.84 2.92 6.73
CA TYR A 74 -9.18 4.02 7.45
C TYR A 74 -8.77 3.65 8.88
N SER A 75 -8.63 2.36 9.21
CA SER A 75 -8.06 1.99 10.50
C SER A 75 -6.63 2.56 10.62
N ASP A 76 -6.39 3.28 11.71
CA ASP A 76 -5.09 3.88 12.03
C ASP A 76 -3.95 2.85 12.00
N ASP A 77 -4.28 1.57 12.20
CA ASP A 77 -3.35 0.45 12.14
C ASP A 77 -2.82 0.21 10.72
N LEU A 78 -3.66 0.34 9.68
CA LEU A 78 -3.21 0.23 8.29
C LEU A 78 -2.37 1.45 7.88
N VAL A 79 -2.74 2.63 8.35
CA VAL A 79 -1.97 3.86 8.12
C VAL A 79 -0.59 3.74 8.78
N LYS A 80 -0.54 3.34 10.06
CA LYS A 80 0.71 3.08 10.79
C LYS A 80 1.53 1.96 10.15
N ALA A 81 0.91 0.89 9.69
CA ALA A 81 1.60 -0.20 9.01
C ALA A 81 2.24 0.27 7.68
N ARG A 82 1.54 1.04 6.87
CA ARG A 82 2.10 1.63 5.64
C ARG A 82 3.22 2.62 5.96
N VAL A 83 2.98 3.56 6.87
CA VAL A 83 3.97 4.57 7.27
C VAL A 83 5.23 3.92 7.88
N SER A 84 5.09 2.87 8.69
CA SER A 84 6.22 2.14 9.25
C SER A 84 7.04 1.41 8.17
N LEU A 85 6.39 0.81 7.16
CA LEU A 85 7.09 0.25 6.00
C LEU A 85 7.80 1.33 5.17
N PHE A 86 7.13 2.45 4.87
CA PHE A 86 7.72 3.54 4.10
C PHE A 86 8.88 4.22 4.84
N SER A 87 8.73 4.47 6.14
CA SER A 87 9.77 5.11 6.96
C SER A 87 11.06 4.27 7.00
N ARG A 88 10.97 2.95 7.10
CA ARG A 88 12.14 2.06 7.08
C ARG A 88 12.90 2.13 5.74
N ARG A 89 12.17 2.29 4.64
CA ARG A 89 12.75 2.41 3.29
C ARG A 89 13.32 3.80 3.00
N TYR A 90 12.66 4.86 3.45
CA TYR A 90 13.08 6.24 3.23
C TYR A 90 14.14 6.74 4.22
N ARG A 91 14.37 6.05 5.35
CA ARG A 91 15.37 6.46 6.36
C ARG A 91 16.76 6.65 5.77
N MET A 92 17.15 5.78 4.83
CA MET A 92 18.45 5.87 4.17
C MET A 92 18.55 7.12 3.27
N TRP A 93 17.51 7.40 2.48
CA TRP A 93 17.45 8.60 1.64
C TRP A 93 17.45 9.88 2.48
N ILE A 94 16.69 9.91 3.58
CA ILE A 94 16.66 11.04 4.51
C ILE A 94 18.04 11.28 5.10
N SER A 95 18.77 10.23 5.52
CA SER A 95 20.13 10.38 6.05
C SER A 95 21.12 10.95 5.03
N ILE A 96 20.99 10.58 3.75
CA ILE A 96 21.84 11.08 2.66
C ILE A 96 21.52 12.54 2.38
N LEU A 97 20.24 12.89 2.25
CA LEU A 97 19.80 14.28 2.06
C LEU A 97 20.26 15.16 3.21
N PHE A 98 20.13 14.69 4.45
CA PHE A 98 20.59 15.40 5.62
C PHE A 98 22.12 15.56 5.65
N GLY A 99 22.87 14.53 5.27
CA GLY A 99 24.32 14.60 5.15
C GLY A 99 24.77 15.60 4.08
N TRP A 100 24.13 15.60 2.91
CA TRP A 100 24.37 16.59 1.86
C TRP A 100 24.03 18.00 2.33
N PHE A 101 22.88 18.19 2.99
CA PHE A 101 22.50 19.47 3.56
C PHE A 101 23.58 19.99 4.52
N LEU A 102 24.01 19.17 5.48
CA LEU A 102 25.04 19.50 6.47
C LEU A 102 26.38 19.83 5.78
N TYR A 103 26.77 19.07 4.76
CA TYR A 103 27.98 19.35 4.00
C TYR A 103 27.94 20.70 3.26
N LEU A 104 26.80 21.02 2.64
CA LEU A 104 26.63 22.27 1.90
C LEU A 104 26.57 23.50 2.82
N THR A 105 26.03 23.34 4.04
CA THR A 105 25.85 24.44 4.99
C THR A 105 27.04 24.65 5.93
N LEU A 106 27.65 23.57 6.46
CA LEU A 106 28.73 23.63 7.46
C LEU A 106 30.06 23.04 6.97
N GLY A 107 30.02 22.11 6.01
CA GLY A 107 31.17 21.26 5.67
C GLY A 107 32.29 21.92 4.87
N ARG A 108 32.05 23.07 4.21
CA ARG A 108 33.03 23.66 3.26
C ARG A 108 34.22 24.40 3.91
N GLY A 109 34.19 24.64 5.22
CA GLY A 109 35.17 25.52 5.89
C GLY A 109 36.45 24.85 6.40
N ILE A 110 36.55 23.51 6.40
CA ILE A 110 37.67 22.78 7.02
C ILE A 110 38.29 21.81 6.00
N GLU A 111 39.45 22.14 5.44
CA GLU A 111 40.03 21.46 4.26
C GLU A 111 40.19 19.93 4.39
N LEU A 112 40.68 19.45 5.54
CA LEU A 112 40.91 18.01 5.77
C LEU A 112 39.63 17.22 6.07
N TRP A 113 38.71 17.80 6.83
CA TRP A 113 37.46 17.12 7.22
C TRP A 113 36.40 17.17 6.12
N SER A 114 36.38 18.25 5.34
CA SER A 114 35.48 18.45 4.20
C SER A 114 35.70 17.37 3.13
N SER A 115 36.95 17.09 2.78
CA SER A 115 37.29 16.12 1.74
C SER A 115 36.91 14.68 2.13
N VAL A 116 37.26 14.26 3.35
CA VAL A 116 36.89 12.92 3.86
C VAL A 116 35.37 12.76 3.94
N PHE A 117 34.66 13.77 4.46
CA PHE A 117 33.19 13.74 4.55
C PHE A 117 32.53 13.68 3.17
N LEU A 118 33.06 14.42 2.19
CA LEU A 118 32.59 14.35 0.80
C LEU A 118 32.76 12.95 0.21
N VAL A 119 33.92 12.31 0.40
CA VAL A 119 34.16 10.96 -0.12
C VAL A 119 33.17 9.96 0.48
N VAL A 120 32.93 10.02 1.79
CA VAL A 120 31.94 9.16 2.46
C VAL A 120 30.53 9.43 1.94
N LEU A 121 30.15 10.70 1.75
CA LEU A 121 28.86 11.08 1.17
C LEU A 121 28.69 10.53 -0.24
N MET A 122 29.71 10.62 -1.07
CA MET A 122 29.70 10.08 -2.43
C MET A 122 29.52 8.57 -2.44
N ILE A 123 30.28 7.84 -1.61
CA ILE A 123 30.15 6.39 -1.47
C ILE A 123 28.74 6.03 -0.98
N SER A 124 28.21 6.72 0.03
CA SER A 124 26.87 6.46 0.57
C SER A 124 25.77 6.72 -0.47
N THR A 125 25.94 7.75 -1.30
CA THR A 125 25.01 8.11 -2.38
C THR A 125 25.01 7.05 -3.48
N LEU A 126 26.16 6.43 -3.76
CA LEU A 126 26.28 5.31 -4.71
C LEU A 126 25.76 3.98 -4.14
N ALA A 127 25.98 3.71 -2.84
CA ALA A 127 25.53 2.48 -2.20
C ALA A 127 24.01 2.45 -1.96
N ALA A 128 23.39 3.61 -1.76
CA ALA A 128 21.96 3.75 -1.52
C ALA A 128 21.04 3.17 -2.60
N PRO A 129 21.20 3.49 -3.90
CA PRO A 129 20.37 2.89 -4.94
C PRO A 129 20.54 1.37 -4.98
N VAL A 130 21.76 0.84 -4.80
CA VAL A 130 22.03 -0.61 -4.78
C VAL A 130 21.21 -1.30 -3.68
N LEU A 131 21.30 -0.80 -2.45
CA LEU A 131 20.53 -1.35 -1.32
C LEU A 131 19.01 -1.14 -1.51
N HIS A 132 18.61 -0.03 -2.14
CA HIS A 132 17.21 0.24 -2.43
C HIS A 132 16.61 -0.73 -3.47
N PHE A 133 17.38 -1.14 -4.47
CA PHE A 133 16.96 -2.11 -5.48
C PHE A 133 16.89 -3.53 -4.88
N LEU A 134 17.89 -3.95 -4.10
CA LEU A 134 17.88 -5.27 -3.44
C LEU A 134 16.68 -5.44 -2.48
N GLY A 135 16.24 -4.37 -1.81
CA GLY A 135 15.08 -4.39 -0.92
C GLY A 135 13.71 -4.31 -1.60
N SER A 136 13.65 -4.12 -2.91
CA SER A 136 12.40 -3.81 -3.64
C SER A 136 11.40 -4.97 -3.66
N ALA A 137 11.87 -6.20 -3.92
CA ALA A 137 11.03 -7.38 -3.95
C ALA A 137 10.38 -7.66 -2.59
N ARG A 138 11.16 -7.54 -1.50
CA ARG A 138 10.65 -7.69 -0.13
C ARG A 138 9.62 -6.62 0.21
N PHE A 139 9.88 -5.37 -0.14
CA PHE A 139 8.96 -4.28 0.12
C PHE A 139 7.62 -4.49 -0.60
N ASN A 140 7.64 -4.88 -1.88
CA ASN A 140 6.42 -5.15 -2.64
C ASN A 140 5.62 -6.30 -2.05
N ALA A 141 6.29 -7.35 -1.54
CA ALA A 141 5.62 -8.46 -0.85
C ALA A 141 4.95 -8.02 0.46
N GLU A 142 5.60 -7.17 1.27
CA GLU A 142 4.99 -6.64 2.50
C GLU A 142 3.88 -5.62 2.20
N LEU A 143 4.01 -4.86 1.11
CA LEU A 143 2.96 -3.93 0.67
C LEU A 143 1.72 -4.68 0.20
N ALA A 144 1.89 -5.75 -0.57
CA ALA A 144 0.80 -6.59 -1.07
C ALA A 144 -0.03 -7.22 0.08
N LYS A 145 0.58 -7.50 1.23
CA LYS A 145 -0.14 -7.97 2.42
C LYS A 145 -1.00 -6.89 3.08
N LEU A 146 -0.68 -5.61 2.89
CA LEU A 146 -1.36 -4.46 3.50
C LEU A 146 -2.38 -3.78 2.55
N THR A 147 -2.49 -4.28 1.32
CA THR A 147 -3.45 -3.85 0.32
C THR A 147 -4.29 -5.07 -0.07
N PRO A 148 -5.44 -5.31 0.59
CA PRO A 148 -6.35 -6.39 0.23
C PRO A 148 -7.06 -6.14 -1.11
#